data_AF-A0A4Y2AVK8-F1
#
_entry.id   AF-A0A4Y2AVK8-F1
#
_cell.length_a   1.000
_cell.length_b   1.000
_cell.length_c   1.000
_cell.angle_alpha   90.00
_cell.angle_beta   90.00
_cell.angle_gamma   90.00
#
_symmetry.space_group_name_H-M   'P 1'
#
loop_
_entity.id
_entity.type
_entity.pdbx_description
1 polymer ?
#
loop_
_entity_poly.entity_id
_entity_poly.type
_entity_poly.pdbx_seq_one_letter_code
_entity_poly.pdbx_strand_id
1 'polypeptide(L)'
;SGDRLVDLTSWNGDWFLDEISSTCANVAQYVQLLLDSSVVKNNELKSALQGVKLAHIVFLALEDLNLHFQNIILPEAIQTALEPSVIEMVAKLDRIIARCGIPLEKLIADLQCNITNLILETQIIENRVADTVKKLRNEFESLMQRSEPQITGLNQGQMLLMGFNGLFTKVDSDLETLLTFLDNLVVPASWQKLDFYSDTISLAPSIHYLGARPILKDIYFVKKLSAMQQAFHVCHSFAASLQVNSRPGILEREMHLISDHQLVKPVKQFIADYVCHMVLGLPSQAIGFAVCMLLNHLGYDLSAEIELRDIGVENKAPTEEILVKACKCCISEHFSEAQLPALSTLLGAFDTAWRKEDLARRLEQYLVVARGGQQRAQLHLARYQWLNEDLLMQGNIGALQSPSVSSRATVMSEIRKVKHNNVQLIIST
;
A
#
# COMPACT_ATOMS: atom_id res chain seq x y z
N SER A 1 -15.95 2.11 -5.22
CA SER A 1 -15.81 2.92 -3.99
C SER A 1 -14.37 3.38 -3.75
N GLY A 2 -13.32 2.66 -4.16
CA GLY A 2 -11.92 3.15 -4.08
C GLY A 2 -11.51 4.24 -5.07
N ASP A 3 -12.20 4.42 -6.22
CA ASP A 3 -11.86 5.51 -7.15
C ASP A 3 -11.97 6.90 -6.52
N ARG A 4 -12.88 7.09 -5.55
CA ARG A 4 -12.97 8.36 -4.79
C ARG A 4 -11.85 8.51 -3.76
N LEU A 5 -11.27 7.40 -3.29
CA LEU A 5 -10.21 7.38 -2.30
C LEU A 5 -8.82 7.59 -2.90
N VAL A 6 -8.64 7.19 -4.15
CA VAL A 6 -7.42 7.43 -4.93
C VAL A 6 -7.14 8.91 -5.07
N ASP A 7 -8.21 9.69 -5.25
CA ASP A 7 -8.17 11.14 -5.41
C ASP A 7 -8.52 11.87 -4.09
N LEU A 8 -8.76 11.15 -2.98
CA LEU A 8 -8.94 11.77 -1.66
C LEU A 8 -7.58 12.24 -1.14
N THR A 9 -7.37 13.53 -1.33
CA THR A 9 -6.38 14.31 -0.59
C THR A 9 -7.09 14.98 0.57
N SER A 10 -6.50 14.93 1.77
CA SER A 10 -6.98 15.65 2.95
C SER A 10 -7.03 17.16 2.70
N TRP A 11 -7.58 17.92 3.64
CA TRP A 11 -7.58 19.39 3.57
C TRP A 11 -6.17 20.00 3.47
N ASN A 12 -5.15 19.26 3.94
CA ASN A 12 -3.73 19.64 3.86
C ASN A 12 -3.05 19.15 2.56
N GLY A 13 -3.75 18.43 1.69
CA GLY A 13 -3.21 17.88 0.45
C GLY A 13 -2.56 16.49 0.58
N ASP A 14 -2.45 15.94 1.79
CA ASP A 14 -1.89 14.61 2.04
C ASP A 14 -2.82 13.52 1.47
N TRP A 15 -2.24 12.46 0.91
CA TRP A 15 -3.03 11.30 0.46
C TRP A 15 -3.64 10.57 1.67
N PHE A 16 -4.86 10.04 1.54
CA PHE A 16 -5.60 9.46 2.68
C PHE A 16 -4.79 8.43 3.50
N LEU A 17 -3.94 7.64 2.83
CA LEU A 17 -3.13 6.61 3.50
C LEU A 17 -2.16 7.24 4.50
N ASP A 18 -1.56 8.38 4.17
CA ASP A 18 -0.54 9.02 4.99
C ASP A 18 -1.15 9.57 6.29
N GLU A 19 -2.39 10.04 6.24
CA GLU A 19 -3.12 10.52 7.43
C GLU A 19 -3.48 9.36 8.37
N ILE A 20 -4.01 8.26 7.81
CA ILE A 20 -4.36 7.07 8.58
C ILE A 20 -3.11 6.42 9.16
N SER A 21 -2.06 6.30 8.36
CA SER A 21 -0.77 5.73 8.78
C SER A 21 -0.11 6.58 9.86
N SER A 22 -0.08 7.92 9.70
CA SER A 22 0.43 8.84 10.74
C SER A 22 -0.34 8.69 12.06
N THR A 23 -1.67 8.58 12.00
CA THR A 23 -2.49 8.34 13.19
C THR A 23 -2.14 7.01 13.85
N CYS A 24 -2.01 5.93 13.07
CA CYS A 24 -1.59 4.63 13.58
C CYS A 24 -0.15 4.66 14.12
N ALA A 25 0.75 5.44 13.52
CA ALA A 25 2.13 5.65 13.97
C ALA A 25 2.18 6.30 15.34
N ASN A 26 1.38 7.36 15.55
CA ASN A 26 1.28 8.04 16.84
C ASN A 26 0.86 7.05 17.93
N VAL A 27 -0.18 6.26 17.69
CA VAL A 27 -0.64 5.24 18.65
C VAL A 27 0.42 4.17 18.88
N ALA A 28 1.10 3.69 17.84
CA ALA A 28 2.16 2.71 17.96
C ALA A 28 3.34 3.21 18.82
N GLN A 29 3.64 4.52 18.81
CA GLN A 29 4.67 5.09 19.69
C GLN A 29 4.25 5.15 21.15
N TYR A 30 3.00 5.53 21.44
CA TYR A 30 2.49 5.42 22.81
C TYR A 30 2.57 3.99 23.32
N VAL A 31 2.22 3.03 22.47
CA VAL A 31 2.35 1.61 22.77
C VAL A 31 3.82 1.20 22.98
N GLN A 32 4.76 1.71 22.18
CA GLN A 32 6.20 1.48 22.37
C GLN A 32 6.67 1.98 23.73
N LEU A 33 6.32 3.21 24.11
CA LEU A 33 6.65 3.78 25.43
C LEU A 33 6.09 2.92 26.58
N LEU A 34 4.85 2.43 26.44
CA LEU A 34 4.24 1.55 27.44
C LEU A 34 4.99 0.22 27.54
N LEU A 35 5.37 -0.37 26.41
CA LEU A 35 6.10 -1.64 26.38
C LEU A 35 7.54 -1.53 26.94
N ASP A 36 8.19 -0.38 26.73
CA ASP A 36 9.52 -0.09 27.28
C ASP A 36 9.47 0.25 28.78
N SER A 37 8.29 0.61 29.29
CA SER A 37 8.10 0.89 30.70
C SER A 37 8.19 -0.39 31.56
N SER A 38 8.70 -0.25 32.78
CA SER A 38 8.71 -1.33 33.77
C SER A 38 7.32 -1.68 34.33
N VAL A 39 6.29 -0.91 33.95
CA VAL A 39 4.90 -1.04 34.42
C VAL A 39 4.22 -2.24 33.77
N VAL A 40 4.47 -2.47 32.48
CA VAL A 40 3.87 -3.58 31.75
C VAL A 40 4.65 -4.87 32.03
N LYS A 41 4.27 -5.59 33.09
CA LYS A 41 4.85 -6.91 33.43
C LYS A 41 3.97 -8.07 32.98
N ASN A 42 2.67 -7.85 32.82
CA ASN A 42 1.73 -8.89 32.39
C ASN A 42 1.93 -9.23 30.91
N ASN A 43 2.16 -10.52 30.61
CA ASN A 43 2.31 -11.03 29.25
C ASN A 43 1.06 -10.84 28.39
N GLU A 44 -0.14 -10.92 28.98
CA GLU A 44 -1.40 -10.72 28.26
C GLU A 44 -1.56 -9.26 27.79
N LEU A 45 -1.20 -8.30 28.64
CA LEU A 45 -1.18 -6.88 28.27
C LEU A 45 -0.11 -6.60 27.21
N LYS A 46 1.09 -7.19 27.34
CA LYS A 46 2.13 -7.08 26.30
C LYS A 46 1.63 -7.61 24.95
N SER A 47 0.95 -8.75 24.96
CA SER A 47 0.37 -9.34 23.77
C SER A 47 -0.67 -8.41 23.14
N ALA A 48 -1.61 -7.89 23.93
CA ALA A 48 -2.63 -6.95 23.45
C ALA A 48 -2.01 -5.69 22.81
N LEU A 49 -0.99 -5.12 23.45
CA LEU A 49 -0.21 -3.98 22.93
C LEU A 49 0.56 -4.33 21.65
N GLN A 50 1.10 -5.55 21.53
CA GLN A 50 1.73 -6.02 20.29
C GLN A 50 0.74 -6.09 19.12
N GLY A 51 -0.54 -6.38 19.37
CA GLY A 51 -1.59 -6.34 18.35
C GLY A 51 -1.70 -4.98 17.64
N VAL A 52 -1.56 -3.89 18.39
CA VAL A 52 -1.56 -2.52 17.83
C VAL A 52 -0.35 -2.29 16.92
N LYS A 53 0.81 -2.83 17.28
CA LYS A 53 2.02 -2.78 16.43
C LYS A 53 1.85 -3.61 15.16
N LEU A 54 1.25 -4.79 15.24
CA LEU A 54 0.95 -5.60 14.05
C LEU A 54 0.03 -4.83 13.09
N ALA A 55 -0.99 -4.14 13.61
CA ALA A 55 -1.85 -3.29 12.79
C ALA A 55 -1.07 -2.15 12.11
N HIS A 56 -0.15 -1.51 12.83
CA HIS A 56 0.73 -0.48 12.27
C HIS A 56 1.65 -1.04 11.16
N ILE A 57 2.21 -2.24 11.34
CA ILE A 57 3.09 -2.90 10.35
C ILE A 57 2.37 -3.09 9.00
N VAL A 58 1.07 -3.41 9.01
CA VAL A 58 0.29 -3.52 7.77
C VAL A 58 0.25 -2.20 7.00
N PHE A 59 0.11 -1.06 7.68
CA PHE A 59 0.16 0.25 7.02
C PHE A 59 1.55 0.59 6.51
N LEU A 60 2.61 0.28 7.26
CA LEU A 60 3.99 0.43 6.77
C LEU A 60 4.22 -0.40 5.51
N ALA A 61 3.70 -1.63 5.43
CA ALA A 61 3.81 -2.47 4.25
C ALA A 61 3.07 -1.87 3.03
N LEU A 62 1.93 -1.19 3.25
CA LEU A 62 1.19 -0.50 2.20
C LEU A 62 1.90 0.79 1.73
N GLU A 63 2.50 1.55 2.65
CA GLU A 63 3.35 2.70 2.33
C GLU A 63 4.59 2.25 1.55
N ASP A 64 5.27 1.21 2.02
CA ASP A 64 6.41 0.57 1.36
C ASP A 64 6.04 0.11 -0.06
N LEU A 65 4.86 -0.48 -0.26
CA LEU A 65 4.38 -0.89 -1.58
C LEU A 65 4.31 0.33 -2.52
N ASN A 66 3.70 1.43 -2.08
CA ASN A 66 3.59 2.64 -2.89
C ASN A 66 4.95 3.31 -3.15
N LEU A 67 5.81 3.38 -2.13
CA LEU A 67 7.11 4.03 -2.18
C LEU A 67 8.09 3.24 -3.06
N HIS A 68 8.22 1.93 -2.83
CA HIS A 68 9.10 1.06 -3.62
C HIS A 68 8.58 0.91 -5.06
N PHE A 69 7.27 0.93 -5.27
CA PHE A 69 6.75 1.00 -6.64
C PHE A 69 7.27 2.26 -7.35
N GLN A 70 7.11 3.44 -6.75
CA GLN A 70 7.49 4.71 -7.38
C GLN A 70 9.00 4.90 -7.58
N ASN A 71 9.82 4.37 -6.66
CA ASN A 71 11.26 4.61 -6.63
C ASN A 71 12.08 3.47 -7.26
N ILE A 72 11.54 2.25 -7.34
CA ILE A 72 12.26 1.08 -7.82
C ILE A 72 11.54 0.47 -9.03
N ILE A 73 10.31 0.00 -8.85
CA ILE A 73 9.60 -0.76 -9.90
C ILE A 73 9.27 0.11 -11.12
N LEU A 74 8.74 1.31 -10.89
CA LEU A 74 8.30 2.21 -11.96
C LEU A 74 9.46 2.70 -12.84
N PRO A 75 10.57 3.23 -12.29
CA PRO A 75 11.72 3.61 -13.10
C PRO A 75 12.28 2.43 -13.89
N GLU A 76 12.42 1.26 -13.25
CA GLU A 76 12.93 0.04 -13.88
C GLU A 76 12.00 -0.44 -15.01
N ALA A 77 10.69 -0.44 -14.78
CA ALA A 77 9.68 -0.85 -15.76
C ALA A 77 9.65 0.09 -16.98
N ILE A 78 9.81 1.40 -16.79
CA ILE A 78 9.90 2.35 -17.90
C ILE A 78 11.21 2.15 -18.69
N GLN A 79 12.33 1.98 -17.99
CA GLN A 79 13.64 1.80 -18.61
C GLN A 79 13.72 0.50 -19.43
N THR A 80 13.12 -0.57 -18.92
CA THR A 80 13.17 -1.91 -19.51
C THR A 80 11.92 -2.27 -20.33
N ALA A 81 10.97 -1.35 -20.48
CA ALA A 81 9.70 -1.58 -21.19
C ALA A 81 9.87 -2.13 -22.63
N LEU A 82 11.00 -1.83 -23.28
CA LEU A 82 11.29 -2.24 -24.66
C LEU A 82 12.24 -3.45 -24.74
N GLU A 83 12.66 -3.98 -23.59
CA GLU A 83 13.52 -5.14 -23.49
C GLU A 83 12.71 -6.41 -23.84
N PRO A 84 13.21 -7.30 -24.71
CA PRO A 84 12.44 -8.44 -25.21
C PRO A 84 11.88 -9.35 -24.12
N SER A 85 12.63 -9.60 -23.04
CA SER A 85 12.17 -10.46 -21.95
C SER A 85 11.02 -9.83 -21.15
N VAL A 86 11.03 -8.51 -20.95
CA VAL A 86 9.93 -7.76 -20.32
C VAL A 86 8.68 -7.79 -21.20
N ILE A 87 8.80 -7.54 -22.50
CA ILE A 87 7.67 -7.60 -23.45
C ILE A 87 7.06 -9.01 -23.45
N GLU A 88 7.89 -10.05 -23.49
CA GLU A 88 7.43 -11.44 -23.45
C GLU A 88 6.72 -11.76 -22.13
N MET A 89 7.25 -11.26 -21.00
CA MET A 89 6.64 -11.43 -19.67
C MET A 89 5.25 -10.77 -19.61
N VAL A 90 5.12 -9.52 -20.06
CA VAL A 90 3.82 -8.82 -20.09
C VAL A 90 2.84 -9.56 -21.01
N ALA A 91 3.29 -10.01 -22.18
CA ALA A 91 2.46 -10.79 -23.09
C ALA A 91 2.03 -12.15 -22.49
N LYS A 92 2.88 -12.79 -21.68
CA LYS A 92 2.50 -14.01 -20.94
C LYS A 92 1.44 -13.70 -19.87
N LEU A 93 1.61 -12.61 -19.12
CA LEU A 93 0.62 -12.15 -18.14
C LEU A 93 -0.73 -11.87 -18.80
N ASP A 94 -0.74 -11.17 -19.94
CA ASP A 94 -1.95 -10.90 -20.72
C ASP A 94 -2.63 -12.18 -21.20
N ARG A 95 -1.85 -13.17 -21.65
CA ARG A 95 -2.39 -14.47 -22.06
C ARG A 95 -3.03 -15.23 -20.91
N ILE A 96 -2.43 -15.21 -19.72
CA ILE A 96 -3.00 -15.83 -18.51
C ILE A 96 -4.35 -15.19 -18.18
N ILE A 97 -4.42 -13.86 -18.22
CA ILE A 97 -5.65 -13.11 -17.96
C ILE A 97 -6.70 -13.37 -19.06
N ALA A 98 -6.31 -13.39 -20.33
CA ALA A 98 -7.23 -13.66 -21.44
C ALA A 98 -7.80 -15.09 -21.42
N ARG A 99 -7.02 -16.09 -20.97
CA ARG A 99 -7.44 -17.48 -20.82
C ARG A 99 -8.53 -17.70 -19.77
N CYS A 100 -8.71 -16.74 -18.85
CA CYS A 100 -9.85 -16.72 -17.93
C CYS A 100 -11.19 -16.76 -18.69
N GLY A 101 -11.25 -16.19 -19.91
CA GLY A 101 -12.46 -16.15 -20.74
C GLY A 101 -13.54 -15.19 -20.23
N ILE A 102 -13.32 -14.55 -19.09
CA ILE A 102 -14.22 -13.58 -18.45
C ILE A 102 -13.38 -12.35 -18.05
N PRO A 103 -13.87 -11.11 -18.27
CA PRO A 103 -13.20 -9.90 -17.78
C PRO A 103 -12.96 -9.96 -16.26
N LEU A 104 -11.80 -9.50 -15.81
CA LEU A 104 -11.41 -9.56 -14.39
C LEU A 104 -12.37 -8.76 -13.50
N GLU A 105 -12.93 -7.66 -14.00
CA GLU A 105 -13.91 -6.84 -13.29
C GLU A 105 -15.19 -7.62 -13.02
N LYS A 106 -15.64 -8.41 -14.00
CA LYS A 106 -16.81 -9.28 -13.85
C LYS A 106 -16.51 -10.43 -12.87
N LEU A 107 -15.32 -11.04 -12.98
CA LEU A 107 -14.89 -12.07 -12.04
C LEU A 107 -14.88 -11.56 -10.59
N ILE A 108 -14.39 -10.33 -10.36
CA ILE A 108 -14.43 -9.68 -9.04
C ILE A 108 -15.87 -9.45 -8.58
N ALA A 109 -16.76 -8.97 -9.46
CA ALA A 109 -18.16 -8.74 -9.13
C ALA A 109 -18.90 -10.04 -8.74
N ASP A 110 -18.64 -11.14 -9.47
CA ASP A 110 -19.22 -12.45 -9.19
C ASP A 110 -18.72 -12.99 -7.83
N LEU A 111 -17.45 -12.80 -7.49
CA LEU A 111 -16.90 -13.15 -6.16
C LEU A 111 -17.49 -12.29 -5.04
N GLN A 112 -17.70 -10.99 -5.27
CA GLN A 112 -18.36 -10.10 -4.31
C GLN A 112 -19.82 -10.49 -4.07
N CYS A 113 -20.52 -10.94 -5.11
CA CYS A 113 -21.84 -11.53 -5.01
C CYS A 113 -21.83 -12.79 -4.13
N ASN A 114 -20.86 -13.70 -4.33
CA ASN A 114 -20.70 -14.88 -3.49
C ASN A 114 -20.48 -14.53 -2.00
N ILE A 115 -19.70 -13.50 -1.68
CA ILE A 115 -19.54 -13.02 -0.30
C ILE A 115 -20.87 -12.50 0.25
N THR A 116 -21.60 -11.72 -0.54
CA THR A 116 -22.88 -11.16 -0.12
C THR A 116 -23.90 -12.26 0.15
N ASN A 117 -23.95 -13.28 -0.72
CA ASN A 117 -24.80 -14.45 -0.54
C ASN A 117 -24.41 -15.25 0.71
N LEU A 118 -23.11 -15.41 0.95
CA LEU A 118 -22.60 -16.09 2.12
C LEU A 118 -22.97 -15.37 3.43
N ILE A 119 -22.86 -14.04 3.45
CA ILE A 119 -23.25 -13.22 4.61
C ILE A 119 -24.77 -13.23 4.82
N LEU A 120 -25.56 -13.25 3.74
CA LEU A 120 -27.02 -13.31 3.78
C LEU A 120 -27.57 -14.76 3.93
N GLU A 121 -26.68 -15.75 4.13
CA GLU A 121 -27.01 -17.17 4.23
C GLU A 121 -27.86 -17.73 3.07
N THR A 122 -27.75 -17.14 1.88
CA THR A 122 -28.39 -17.65 0.67
C THR A 122 -27.55 -18.78 0.07
N GLN A 123 -28.19 -19.92 -0.26
CA GLN A 123 -27.51 -21.16 -0.69
C GLN A 123 -26.90 -21.13 -2.12
N ILE A 124 -26.67 -19.95 -2.70
CA ILE A 124 -26.19 -19.81 -4.08
C ILE A 124 -24.74 -19.38 -4.05
N ILE A 125 -23.83 -20.36 -4.04
CA ILE A 125 -22.39 -20.15 -4.20
C ILE A 125 -21.98 -20.76 -5.54
N GLU A 126 -21.48 -19.94 -6.47
CA GLU A 126 -21.03 -20.41 -7.77
C GLU A 126 -19.60 -20.97 -7.70
N ASN A 127 -19.47 -22.28 -7.51
CA ASN A 127 -18.16 -22.97 -7.45
C ASN A 127 -17.29 -22.76 -8.70
N ARG A 128 -17.90 -22.50 -9.87
CA ARG A 128 -17.19 -22.25 -11.13
C ARG A 128 -16.30 -21.01 -11.08
N VAL A 129 -16.71 -20.00 -10.32
CA VAL A 129 -15.97 -18.74 -10.16
C VAL A 129 -14.67 -19.01 -9.38
N ALA A 130 -14.76 -19.76 -8.28
CA ALA A 130 -13.60 -20.16 -7.48
C ALA A 130 -12.62 -21.05 -8.28
N ASP A 131 -13.13 -22.01 -9.06
CA ASP A 131 -12.29 -22.85 -9.93
C ASP A 131 -11.51 -22.02 -10.96
N THR A 132 -12.13 -20.96 -11.47
CA THR A 132 -11.50 -20.04 -12.43
C THR A 132 -10.36 -19.26 -11.79
N VAL A 133 -10.56 -18.71 -10.59
CA VAL A 133 -9.50 -18.03 -9.82
C VAL A 133 -8.36 -18.98 -9.50
N LYS A 134 -8.66 -20.22 -9.10
CA LYS A 134 -7.64 -21.22 -8.79
C LYS A 134 -6.76 -21.56 -10.01
N LYS A 135 -7.37 -21.70 -11.19
CA LYS A 135 -6.61 -21.88 -12.44
C LYS A 135 -5.72 -20.68 -12.74
N LEU A 136 -6.27 -19.46 -12.59
CA LEU A 136 -5.52 -18.22 -12.79
C LEU A 136 -4.31 -18.12 -11.85
N ARG A 137 -4.49 -18.49 -10.57
CA ARG A 137 -3.42 -18.57 -9.57
C ARG A 137 -2.34 -19.56 -9.97
N ASN A 138 -2.70 -20.77 -10.36
CA ASN A 138 -1.73 -21.79 -10.77
C ASN A 138 -0.94 -21.36 -12.02
N GLU A 139 -1.60 -20.75 -13.01
CA GLU A 139 -0.93 -20.23 -14.21
C GLU A 139 0.02 -19.08 -13.88
N PHE A 140 -0.40 -18.16 -13.00
CA PHE A 140 0.46 -17.07 -12.54
C PHE A 140 1.66 -17.60 -11.72
N GLU A 141 1.44 -18.52 -10.80
CA GLU A 141 2.53 -19.15 -10.05
C GLU A 141 3.50 -19.89 -10.98
N SER A 142 2.99 -20.52 -12.05
CA SER A 142 3.84 -21.16 -13.07
C SER A 142 4.68 -20.14 -13.85
N LEU A 143 4.18 -18.93 -14.08
CA LEU A 143 4.94 -17.83 -14.68
C LEU A 143 6.06 -17.33 -13.74
N MET A 144 5.81 -17.39 -12.42
CA MET A 144 6.74 -16.99 -11.37
C MET A 144 7.75 -18.09 -11.03
N GLN A 145 7.43 -19.35 -11.34
CA GLN A 145 8.30 -20.50 -11.10
C GLN A 145 9.46 -20.53 -12.10
N ARG A 146 10.61 -21.01 -11.59
CA ARG A 146 11.87 -21.07 -12.32
C ARG A 146 11.79 -22.17 -13.39
N SER A 147 12.27 -21.88 -14.59
CA SER A 147 12.56 -22.94 -15.56
C SER A 147 13.78 -23.78 -15.15
N GLU A 148 14.70 -23.25 -14.33
CA GLU A 148 15.94 -23.92 -13.91
C GLU A 148 16.38 -23.60 -12.45
N PRO A 149 17.02 -24.54 -11.74
CA PRO A 149 17.31 -24.43 -10.30
C PRO A 149 18.50 -23.55 -9.88
N GLN A 150 19.13 -22.76 -10.77
CA GLN A 150 20.28 -21.92 -10.43
C GLN A 150 19.93 -20.42 -10.36
N ILE A 151 20.50 -19.72 -9.37
CA ILE A 151 20.26 -18.30 -9.05
C ILE A 151 20.71 -17.35 -10.19
N THR A 152 21.48 -17.85 -11.17
CA THR A 152 22.09 -17.09 -12.26
C THR A 152 21.26 -16.99 -13.56
N GLY A 153 19.96 -17.36 -13.54
CA GLY A 153 19.16 -17.54 -14.77
C GLY A 153 17.90 -16.68 -14.94
N LEU A 154 17.58 -15.77 -14.01
CA LEU A 154 16.37 -14.92 -14.16
C LEU A 154 16.62 -13.84 -15.21
N ASN A 155 15.73 -13.75 -16.19
CA ASN A 155 15.73 -12.64 -17.14
C ASN A 155 15.15 -11.37 -16.49
N GLN A 156 15.39 -10.22 -17.13
CA GLN A 156 14.99 -8.91 -16.61
C GLN A 156 13.48 -8.85 -16.31
N GLY A 157 12.65 -9.38 -17.22
CA GLY A 157 11.19 -9.43 -17.05
C GLY A 157 10.74 -10.23 -15.84
N GLN A 158 11.36 -11.38 -15.59
CA GLN A 158 11.07 -12.21 -14.42
C GLN A 158 11.51 -11.53 -13.13
N MET A 159 12.71 -10.94 -13.09
CA MET A 159 13.18 -10.21 -11.91
C MET A 159 12.24 -9.05 -11.56
N LEU A 160 11.80 -8.29 -12.56
CA LEU A 160 10.89 -7.17 -12.38
C LEU A 160 9.51 -7.62 -11.86
N LEU A 161 8.93 -8.67 -12.48
CA LEU A 161 7.64 -9.23 -12.03
C LEU A 161 7.73 -9.81 -10.61
N MET A 162 8.82 -10.52 -10.29
CA MET A 162 9.09 -11.04 -8.95
C MET A 162 9.23 -9.94 -7.91
N GLY A 163 10.00 -8.89 -8.22
CA GLY A 163 10.14 -7.72 -7.36
C GLY A 163 8.80 -7.04 -7.10
N PHE A 164 8.00 -6.84 -8.15
CA PHE A 164 6.70 -6.20 -8.03
C PHE A 164 5.70 -7.04 -7.21
N ASN A 165 5.58 -8.34 -7.52
CA ASN A 165 4.74 -9.25 -6.75
C ASN A 165 5.18 -9.38 -5.28
N GLY A 166 6.49 -9.30 -5.02
CA GLY A 166 7.06 -9.35 -3.67
C GLY A 166 6.52 -8.24 -2.75
N LEU A 167 6.31 -7.03 -3.29
CA LEU A 167 5.71 -5.92 -2.54
C LEU A 167 4.29 -6.26 -2.06
N PHE A 168 3.46 -6.84 -2.92
CA PHE A 168 2.11 -7.28 -2.55
C PHE A 168 2.09 -8.49 -1.61
N THR A 169 3.09 -9.37 -1.72
CA THR A 169 3.21 -10.56 -0.87
C THR A 169 3.56 -10.18 0.56
N LYS A 170 4.41 -9.15 0.74
CA LYS A 170 4.72 -8.59 2.06
C LYS A 170 3.45 -8.09 2.77
N VAL A 171 2.62 -7.32 2.07
CA VAL A 171 1.33 -6.83 2.60
C VAL A 171 0.40 -7.98 3.03
N ASP A 172 0.29 -9.05 2.23
CA ASP A 172 -0.52 -10.22 2.60
C ASP A 172 0.01 -10.92 3.84
N SER A 173 1.34 -11.11 3.92
CA SER A 173 1.99 -11.78 5.05
C SER A 173 1.78 -11.02 6.35
N ASP A 174 1.95 -9.70 6.32
CA ASP A 174 1.77 -8.84 7.48
C ASP A 174 0.30 -8.78 7.91
N LEU A 175 -0.64 -8.72 6.95
CA LEU A 175 -2.07 -8.80 7.26
C LEU A 175 -2.46 -10.16 7.85
N GLU A 176 -1.96 -11.27 7.30
CA GLU A 176 -2.27 -12.60 7.82
C GLU A 176 -1.77 -12.77 9.26
N THR A 177 -0.60 -12.20 9.56
CA THR A 177 -0.03 -12.16 10.91
C THR A 177 -0.97 -11.42 11.87
N LEU A 178 -1.48 -10.25 11.45
CA LEU A 178 -2.47 -9.50 12.23
C LEU A 178 -3.78 -10.27 12.41
N LEU A 179 -4.34 -10.84 11.34
CA LEU A 179 -5.60 -11.59 11.39
C LEU A 179 -5.49 -12.81 12.32
N THR A 180 -4.39 -13.57 12.19
CA THR A 180 -4.11 -14.71 13.07
C THR A 180 -4.00 -14.27 14.53
N PHE A 181 -3.37 -13.12 14.77
CA PHE A 181 -3.31 -12.55 16.12
C PHE A 181 -4.70 -12.20 16.64
N LEU A 182 -5.52 -11.49 15.85
CA LEU A 182 -6.86 -11.04 16.23
C LEU A 182 -7.83 -12.22 16.47
N ASP A 183 -7.75 -13.28 15.67
CA ASP A 183 -8.59 -14.47 15.82
C ASP A 183 -8.29 -15.25 17.12
N ASN A 184 -7.05 -15.18 17.59
CA ASN A 184 -6.60 -15.83 18.82
C ASN A 184 -6.84 -14.98 20.07
N LEU A 185 -7.43 -13.79 19.94
CA LEU A 185 -7.77 -12.95 21.09
C LEU A 185 -8.95 -13.54 21.87
N VAL A 186 -8.71 -13.82 23.15
CA VAL A 186 -9.78 -14.20 24.08
C VAL A 186 -10.47 -12.92 24.57
N VAL A 187 -11.56 -12.55 23.89
CA VAL A 187 -12.37 -11.38 24.27
C VAL A 187 -13.49 -11.81 25.22
N PRO A 188 -13.57 -11.27 26.45
CA PRO A 188 -14.68 -11.51 27.36
C PRO A 188 -16.03 -11.19 26.72
N ALA A 189 -17.05 -12.01 26.98
CA ALA A 189 -18.39 -11.84 26.41
C ALA A 189 -19.04 -10.50 26.80
N SER A 190 -18.71 -9.97 27.99
CA SER A 190 -19.13 -8.64 28.43
C SER A 190 -18.64 -7.54 27.49
N TRP A 191 -17.41 -7.64 26.95
CA TRP A 191 -16.80 -6.60 26.12
C TRP A 191 -17.36 -6.54 24.70
N GLN A 192 -17.98 -7.62 24.21
CA GLN A 192 -18.64 -7.65 22.90
C GLN A 192 -19.86 -6.73 22.83
N LYS A 193 -20.39 -6.30 23.99
CA LYS A 193 -21.50 -5.35 24.11
C LYS A 193 -21.08 -3.89 23.93
N LEU A 194 -19.78 -3.61 23.86
CA LEU A 194 -19.27 -2.26 23.63
C LEU A 194 -19.53 -1.86 22.18
N ASP A 195 -20.00 -0.62 21.96
CA ASP A 195 -20.32 -0.10 20.63
C ASP A 195 -19.14 -0.22 19.65
N PHE A 196 -17.90 0.02 20.10
CA PHE A 196 -16.69 -0.09 19.29
C PHE A 196 -16.54 -1.48 18.65
N TYR A 197 -16.96 -2.55 19.33
CA TYR A 197 -16.85 -3.91 18.80
C TYR A 197 -17.79 -4.08 17.60
N SER A 198 -19.03 -3.63 17.73
CA SER A 198 -20.01 -3.67 16.63
C SER A 198 -19.66 -2.72 15.48
N ASP A 199 -19.14 -1.53 15.81
CA ASP A 199 -18.85 -0.49 14.83
C ASP A 199 -17.61 -0.86 14.01
N THR A 200 -16.58 -1.44 14.63
CA THR A 200 -15.40 -1.97 13.91
C THR A 200 -15.77 -3.07 12.92
N ILE A 201 -16.65 -3.99 13.31
CA ILE A 201 -17.16 -5.03 12.41
C ILE A 201 -17.94 -4.42 11.24
N SER A 202 -18.72 -3.37 11.49
CA SER A 202 -19.53 -2.70 10.46
C SER A 202 -18.71 -2.00 9.38
N LEU A 203 -17.48 -1.58 9.69
CA LEU A 203 -16.58 -0.90 8.74
C LEU A 203 -16.10 -1.84 7.62
N ALA A 204 -15.87 -3.12 7.94
CA ALA A 204 -15.42 -4.12 6.97
C ALA A 204 -16.02 -5.51 7.28
N PRO A 205 -17.33 -5.72 7.09
CA PRO A 205 -18.01 -6.94 7.55
C PRO A 205 -17.43 -8.23 6.97
N SER A 206 -16.99 -8.16 5.71
CA SER A 206 -16.45 -9.32 4.99
C SER A 206 -15.13 -9.85 5.57
N ILE A 207 -14.27 -9.01 6.15
CA ILE A 207 -12.98 -9.48 6.72
C ILE A 207 -13.20 -10.15 8.08
N HIS A 208 -14.21 -9.73 8.83
CA HIS A 208 -14.54 -10.33 10.13
C HIS A 208 -15.25 -11.69 9.98
N TYR A 209 -15.94 -11.94 8.86
CA TYR A 209 -16.59 -13.22 8.59
C TYR A 209 -15.59 -14.26 8.05
N LEU A 210 -15.24 -15.25 8.88
CA LEU A 210 -14.21 -16.27 8.57
C LEU A 210 -14.45 -17.01 7.23
N GLY A 211 -15.71 -17.30 6.89
CA GLY A 211 -16.05 -17.98 5.64
C GLY A 211 -15.85 -17.11 4.38
N ALA A 212 -15.84 -15.79 4.51
CA ALA A 212 -15.68 -14.85 3.39
C ALA A 212 -14.20 -14.52 3.15
N ARG A 213 -13.32 -14.71 4.13
CA ARG A 213 -11.88 -14.42 4.00
C ARG A 213 -11.20 -15.14 2.83
N PRO A 214 -11.45 -16.43 2.55
CA PRO A 214 -10.87 -17.09 1.37
C PRO A 214 -11.31 -16.42 0.06
N ILE A 215 -12.60 -16.07 -0.05
CA ILE A 215 -13.14 -15.40 -1.24
C ILE A 215 -12.56 -13.98 -1.38
N LEU A 216 -12.37 -13.26 -0.26
CA LEU A 216 -11.66 -11.98 -0.25
C LEU A 216 -10.21 -12.11 -0.71
N LYS A 217 -9.46 -13.11 -0.24
CA LYS A 217 -8.09 -13.39 -0.71
C LYS A 217 -8.05 -13.65 -2.21
N ASP A 218 -9.07 -14.32 -2.74
CA ASP A 218 -9.23 -14.55 -4.18
C ASP A 218 -9.54 -13.27 -4.96
N ILE A 219 -10.45 -12.42 -4.46
CA ILE A 219 -10.72 -11.09 -5.04
C ILE A 219 -9.43 -10.27 -5.10
N TYR A 220 -8.68 -10.22 -4.00
CA TYR A 220 -7.48 -9.40 -3.94
C TYR A 220 -6.32 -9.96 -4.73
N PHE A 221 -6.24 -11.27 -4.91
CA PHE A 221 -5.34 -11.87 -5.90
C PHE A 221 -5.66 -11.38 -7.32
N VAL A 222 -6.94 -11.41 -7.73
CA VAL A 222 -7.35 -10.91 -9.06
C VAL A 222 -7.06 -9.41 -9.20
N LYS A 223 -7.31 -8.61 -8.15
CA LYS A 223 -6.99 -7.17 -8.14
C LYS A 223 -5.49 -6.91 -8.26
N LYS A 224 -4.63 -7.71 -7.62
CA LYS A 224 -3.17 -7.62 -7.78
C LYS A 224 -2.74 -7.86 -9.22
N LEU A 225 -3.26 -8.91 -9.85
CA LEU A 225 -2.98 -9.20 -11.25
C LEU A 225 -3.40 -8.04 -12.16
N SER A 226 -4.60 -7.51 -11.95
CA SER A 226 -5.09 -6.35 -12.70
C SER A 226 -4.21 -5.11 -12.49
N ALA A 227 -3.83 -4.81 -11.25
CA ALA A 227 -2.95 -3.68 -10.94
C ALA A 227 -1.56 -3.82 -11.58
N MET A 228 -0.95 -5.01 -11.53
CA MET A 228 0.34 -5.28 -12.18
C MET A 228 0.24 -5.16 -13.70
N GLN A 229 -0.79 -5.77 -14.30
CA GLN A 229 -1.04 -5.72 -15.74
C GLN A 229 -1.22 -4.26 -16.21
N GLN A 230 -2.09 -3.51 -15.55
CA GLN A 230 -2.34 -2.11 -15.88
C GLN A 230 -1.09 -1.25 -15.70
N ALA A 231 -0.34 -1.42 -14.60
CA ALA A 231 0.90 -0.69 -14.37
C ALA A 231 1.92 -0.94 -15.49
N PHE A 232 2.13 -2.20 -15.89
CA PHE A 232 3.04 -2.51 -17.00
C PHE A 232 2.55 -1.95 -18.34
N HIS A 233 1.26 -2.01 -18.64
CA HIS A 233 0.70 -1.42 -19.87
C HIS A 233 0.87 0.09 -19.92
N VAL A 234 0.66 0.79 -18.80
CA VAL A 234 0.87 2.24 -18.73
C VAL A 234 2.37 2.56 -18.89
N CYS A 235 3.26 1.81 -18.25
CA CYS A 235 4.71 1.96 -18.43
C CYS A 235 5.16 1.70 -19.87
N HIS A 236 4.64 0.65 -20.51
CA HIS A 236 4.94 0.33 -21.90
C HIS A 236 4.39 1.39 -22.87
N SER A 237 3.15 1.83 -22.66
CA SER A 237 2.53 2.91 -23.45
C SER A 237 3.30 4.22 -23.31
N PHE A 238 3.80 4.50 -22.11
CA PHE A 238 4.68 5.64 -21.86
C PHE A 238 6.03 5.50 -22.57
N ALA A 239 6.69 4.35 -22.47
CA ALA A 239 7.94 4.11 -23.18
C ALA A 239 7.77 4.17 -24.71
N ALA A 240 6.64 3.69 -25.22
CA ALA A 240 6.29 3.71 -26.64
C ALA A 240 5.92 5.11 -27.14
N SER A 241 5.24 5.95 -26.34
CA SER A 241 4.92 7.33 -26.72
C SER A 241 6.16 8.19 -26.88
N LEU A 242 7.26 7.81 -26.22
CA LEU A 242 8.55 8.47 -26.37
C LEU A 242 9.28 8.07 -27.67
N GLN A 243 8.86 7.02 -28.37
CA GLN A 243 9.44 6.61 -29.65
C GLN A 243 8.91 7.48 -30.81
N VAL A 244 9.79 7.88 -31.73
CA VAL A 244 9.37 8.56 -32.96
C VAL A 244 8.67 7.56 -33.86
N ASN A 245 7.37 7.72 -34.05
CA ASN A 245 6.74 7.16 -35.23
C ASN A 245 7.14 8.03 -36.43
N SER A 246 8.18 7.63 -37.16
CA SER A 246 8.67 8.27 -38.38
C SER A 246 7.71 8.11 -39.57
N ARG A 247 6.40 8.28 -39.37
CA ARG A 247 5.43 8.31 -40.46
C ARG A 247 5.04 9.76 -40.76
N PRO A 248 5.55 10.35 -41.84
CA PRO A 248 5.10 11.66 -42.29
C PRO A 248 3.63 11.55 -42.72
N GLY A 249 2.74 12.27 -42.05
CA GLY A 249 1.34 12.42 -42.49
C GLY A 249 0.24 12.22 -41.44
N ILE A 250 0.56 11.85 -40.20
CA ILE A 250 -0.46 11.75 -39.13
C ILE A 250 -0.17 12.82 -38.08
N LEU A 251 -0.66 14.04 -38.35
CA LEU A 251 -0.64 15.18 -37.43
C LEU A 251 -1.66 15.06 -36.27
N GLU A 252 -2.34 13.91 -36.14
CA GLU A 252 -3.45 13.71 -35.19
C GLU A 252 -3.30 12.44 -34.35
N ARG A 253 -2.07 12.02 -34.00
CA ARG A 253 -1.97 11.18 -32.81
C ARG A 253 -1.90 12.14 -31.65
N GLU A 254 -3.03 12.35 -30.97
CA GLU A 254 -3.05 12.89 -29.61
C GLU A 254 -1.87 12.28 -28.88
N MET A 255 -0.85 13.10 -28.63
CA MET A 255 0.30 12.69 -27.87
C MET A 255 -0.26 12.55 -26.46
N HIS A 256 -0.81 11.36 -26.14
CA HIS A 256 -1.31 11.05 -24.81
C HIS A 256 -0.09 11.07 -23.89
N LEU A 257 0.23 12.27 -23.41
CA LEU A 257 1.24 12.54 -22.42
C LEU A 257 0.74 11.90 -21.14
N ILE A 258 1.25 10.70 -20.87
CA ILE A 258 0.94 10.01 -19.62
C ILE A 258 1.64 10.77 -18.51
N SER A 259 0.87 11.24 -17.53
CA SER A 259 1.40 11.97 -16.37
C SER A 259 1.95 11.00 -15.32
N ASP A 260 2.84 11.48 -14.45
CA ASP A 260 3.34 10.70 -13.30
C ASP A 260 2.19 10.19 -12.41
N HIS A 261 1.09 10.95 -12.30
CA HIS A 261 -0.11 10.50 -11.58
C HIS A 261 -0.76 9.27 -12.22
N GLN A 262 -0.80 9.19 -13.55
CA GLN A 262 -1.35 8.03 -14.27
C GLN A 262 -0.45 6.80 -14.14
N LEU A 263 0.87 6.98 -14.06
CA LEU A 263 1.83 5.89 -13.87
C LEU A 263 1.66 5.19 -12.51
N VAL A 264 1.30 5.93 -11.47
CA VAL A 264 1.11 5.39 -10.11
C VAL A 264 -0.31 4.95 -9.80
N LYS A 265 -1.27 5.36 -10.63
CA LYS A 265 -2.71 5.17 -10.39
C LYS A 265 -3.11 3.71 -10.12
N PRO A 266 -2.65 2.69 -10.88
CA PRO A 266 -3.08 1.30 -10.66
C PRO A 266 -2.72 0.79 -9.27
N VAL A 267 -1.54 1.14 -8.76
CA VAL A 267 -1.08 0.73 -7.42
C VAL A 267 -1.82 1.51 -6.33
N LYS A 268 -2.05 2.81 -6.50
CA LYS A 268 -2.84 3.60 -5.56
C LYS A 268 -4.30 3.15 -5.47
N GLN A 269 -4.91 2.78 -6.61
CA GLN A 269 -6.24 2.17 -6.67
C GLN A 269 -6.31 0.86 -5.90
N PHE A 270 -5.32 -0.01 -6.11
CA PHE A 270 -5.21 -1.24 -5.35
C PHE A 270 -5.15 -0.97 -3.83
N ILE A 271 -4.26 -0.07 -3.40
CA ILE A 271 -4.08 0.23 -1.96
C ILE A 271 -5.37 0.82 -1.36
N ALA A 272 -6.02 1.76 -2.04
CA ALA A 272 -7.26 2.36 -1.59
C ALA A 272 -8.37 1.32 -1.38
N ASP A 273 -8.58 0.46 -2.36
CA ASP A 273 -9.54 -0.63 -2.24
C ASP A 273 -9.14 -1.61 -1.11
N TYR A 274 -7.86 -1.99 -1.04
CA TYR A 274 -7.33 -2.92 -0.05
C TYR A 274 -7.57 -2.42 1.37
N VAL A 275 -7.25 -1.15 1.66
CA VAL A 275 -7.51 -0.56 2.97
C VAL A 275 -9.00 -0.65 3.30
N CYS A 276 -9.88 -0.26 2.37
CA CYS A 276 -11.33 -0.24 2.62
C CYS A 276 -11.95 -1.59 2.94
N HIS A 277 -11.50 -2.67 2.32
CA HIS A 277 -12.17 -3.96 2.46
C HIS A 277 -11.38 -5.01 3.27
N MET A 278 -10.07 -4.82 3.46
CA MET A 278 -9.20 -5.78 4.14
C MET A 278 -8.64 -5.27 5.46
N VAL A 279 -8.48 -3.96 5.63
CA VAL A 279 -7.74 -3.38 6.78
C VAL A 279 -8.63 -2.52 7.66
N LEU A 280 -9.60 -1.81 7.08
CA LEU A 280 -10.45 -0.87 7.81
C LEU A 280 -11.14 -1.57 8.98
N GLY A 281 -11.10 -0.95 10.16
CA GLY A 281 -11.66 -1.51 11.40
C GLY A 281 -10.69 -2.38 12.21
N LEU A 282 -9.74 -3.10 11.58
CA LEU A 282 -8.79 -3.96 12.31
C LEU A 282 -7.87 -3.20 13.29
N PRO A 283 -7.31 -2.02 12.94
CA PRO A 283 -6.50 -1.23 13.86
C PRO A 283 -7.33 -0.75 15.06
N SER A 284 -8.56 -0.28 14.80
CA SER A 284 -9.49 0.15 15.84
C SER A 284 -9.87 -0.99 16.78
N GLN A 285 -10.06 -2.21 16.25
CA GLN A 285 -10.27 -3.42 17.06
C GLN A 285 -9.07 -3.72 17.95
N ALA A 286 -7.85 -3.70 17.40
CA ALA A 286 -6.62 -3.94 18.14
C ALA A 286 -6.41 -2.90 19.25
N ILE A 287 -6.64 -1.61 18.95
CA ILE A 287 -6.53 -0.51 19.91
C ILE A 287 -7.59 -0.64 21.01
N GLY A 288 -8.86 -0.88 20.64
CA GLY A 288 -9.95 -1.05 21.59
C GLY A 288 -9.67 -2.19 22.58
N PHE A 289 -9.20 -3.32 22.08
CA PHE A 289 -8.80 -4.45 22.93
C PHE A 289 -7.61 -4.10 23.84
N ALA A 290 -6.57 -3.46 23.31
CA ALA A 290 -5.41 -3.05 24.09
C ALA A 290 -5.77 -2.07 25.22
N VAL A 291 -6.68 -1.13 24.96
CA VAL A 291 -7.17 -0.18 25.98
C VAL A 291 -7.99 -0.90 27.04
N CYS A 292 -8.90 -1.80 26.67
CA CYS A 292 -9.67 -2.59 27.64
C CYS A 292 -8.76 -3.43 28.55
N MET A 293 -7.75 -4.08 27.96
CA MET A 293 -6.74 -4.85 28.71
C MET A 293 -5.90 -3.97 29.63
N LEU A 294 -5.56 -2.76 29.20
CA LEU A 294 -4.82 -1.80 30.02
C LEU A 294 -5.63 -1.37 31.25
N LEU A 295 -6.92 -1.05 31.07
CA LEU A 295 -7.80 -0.68 32.17
C LEU A 295 -7.97 -1.81 33.19
N ASN A 296 -8.18 -3.04 32.69
CA ASN A 296 -8.27 -4.21 33.57
C ASN A 296 -6.95 -4.44 34.34
N HIS A 297 -5.79 -4.20 33.70
CA HIS A 297 -4.49 -4.29 34.37
C HIS A 297 -4.29 -3.22 35.45
N LEU A 298 -4.88 -2.03 35.28
CA LEU A 298 -4.88 -0.96 36.27
C LEU A 298 -5.86 -1.21 37.43
N GLY A 299 -6.62 -2.31 37.39
CA GLY A 299 -7.54 -2.71 38.47
C GLY A 299 -8.97 -2.23 38.29
N TYR A 300 -9.32 -1.65 37.13
CA TYR A 300 -10.69 -1.25 36.83
C TYR A 300 -11.49 -2.45 36.28
N ASP A 301 -12.52 -2.89 37.01
CA ASP A 301 -13.40 -3.97 36.57
C ASP A 301 -14.38 -3.49 35.49
N LEU A 302 -13.88 -3.52 34.25
CA LEU A 302 -14.63 -3.14 33.07
C LEU A 302 -15.85 -4.05 32.84
N SER A 303 -15.77 -5.33 33.19
CA SER A 303 -16.87 -6.29 32.98
C SER A 303 -18.05 -5.98 33.89
N ALA A 304 -17.79 -5.68 35.17
CA ALA A 304 -18.84 -5.28 36.11
C ALA A 304 -19.50 -3.96 35.71
N GLU A 305 -18.74 -2.96 35.26
CA GLU A 305 -19.31 -1.68 34.81
C GLU A 305 -20.21 -1.84 33.57
N ILE A 306 -19.83 -2.72 32.64
CA ILE A 306 -20.65 -3.04 31.45
C ILE A 306 -21.92 -3.80 31.84
N GLU A 307 -21.85 -4.72 32.80
CA GLU A 307 -23.02 -5.50 33.26
C GLU A 307 -23.98 -4.69 34.12
N LEU A 308 -23.48 -3.71 34.88
CA LEU A 308 -24.28 -2.80 35.69
C LEU A 308 -25.03 -1.76 34.86
N ARG A 309 -24.55 -1.45 33.64
CA ARG A 309 -25.30 -0.58 32.72
C ARG A 309 -26.42 -1.39 32.08
N ASP A 310 -27.64 -0.92 32.31
CA ASP A 310 -28.83 -1.46 31.66
C ASP A 310 -28.74 -1.15 30.15
N ILE A 311 -28.37 -2.17 29.38
CA ILE A 311 -28.14 -2.04 27.95
C ILE A 311 -29.52 -2.01 27.31
N GLY A 312 -29.97 -0.81 26.92
CA GLY A 312 -31.29 -0.60 26.35
C GLY A 312 -31.53 -1.35 25.03
N VAL A 313 -32.50 -0.89 24.24
CA VAL A 313 -33.00 -1.58 23.02
C VAL A 313 -31.92 -1.93 21.98
N GLU A 314 -30.78 -1.24 21.98
CA GLU A 314 -29.68 -1.47 21.03
C GLU A 314 -28.60 -2.47 21.49
N ASN A 315 -28.62 -2.95 22.75
CA ASN A 315 -27.57 -3.82 23.31
C ASN A 315 -26.12 -3.27 23.13
N LYS A 316 -25.95 -1.96 22.96
CA LYS A 316 -24.67 -1.28 22.83
C LYS A 316 -24.37 -0.40 24.05
N ALA A 317 -23.19 -0.57 24.63
CA ALA A 317 -22.67 0.30 25.69
C ALA A 317 -21.71 1.34 25.09
N PRO A 318 -21.88 2.65 25.39
CA PRO A 318 -21.08 3.71 24.78
C PRO A 318 -19.64 3.65 25.28
N THR A 319 -18.71 3.28 24.41
CA THR A 319 -17.31 3.03 24.78
C THR A 319 -16.64 4.29 25.28
N GLU A 320 -16.85 5.43 24.65
CA GLU A 320 -16.19 6.68 25.01
C GLU A 320 -16.50 7.11 26.45
N GLU A 321 -17.77 7.05 26.87
CA GLU A 321 -18.15 7.42 28.24
C GLU A 321 -17.53 6.49 29.29
N ILE A 322 -17.53 5.18 29.02
CA ILE A 322 -17.00 4.16 29.93
C ILE A 322 -15.48 4.32 30.04
N LEU A 323 -14.78 4.45 28.92
CA LEU A 323 -13.33 4.64 28.90
C LEU A 323 -12.93 5.95 29.58
N VAL A 324 -13.66 7.06 29.35
CA VAL A 324 -13.38 8.34 30.02
C VAL A 324 -13.58 8.23 31.53
N LYS A 325 -14.66 7.57 31.98
CA LYS A 325 -14.90 7.34 33.42
C LYS A 325 -13.80 6.46 34.02
N ALA A 326 -13.49 5.33 33.39
CA ALA A 326 -12.47 4.41 33.82
C ALA A 326 -11.09 5.07 33.91
N CYS A 327 -10.70 5.84 32.88
CA CYS A 327 -9.46 6.61 32.87
C CYS A 327 -9.42 7.63 34.02
N LYS A 328 -10.50 8.38 34.26
CA LYS A 328 -10.54 9.34 35.38
C LYS A 328 -10.38 8.65 36.74
N CYS A 329 -11.04 7.52 36.97
CA CYS A 329 -10.90 6.73 38.18
C CYS A 329 -9.45 6.26 38.37
N CYS A 330 -8.87 5.61 37.37
CA CYS A 330 -7.47 5.12 37.42
C CYS A 330 -6.48 6.27 37.67
N ILE A 331 -6.69 7.43 37.03
CA ILE A 331 -5.83 8.60 37.21
C ILE A 331 -5.93 9.14 38.63
N SER A 332 -7.15 9.25 39.18
CA SER A 332 -7.38 9.76 40.53
C SER A 332 -6.82 8.86 41.64
N GLU A 333 -6.74 7.55 41.38
CA GLU A 333 -6.19 6.57 42.33
C GLU A 333 -4.65 6.55 42.34
N HIS A 334 -4.01 6.84 41.20
CA HIS A 334 -2.56 6.71 41.05
C HIS A 334 -1.79 8.03 41.05
N PHE A 335 -2.44 9.17 40.79
CA PHE A 335 -1.80 10.48 40.69
C PHE A 335 -2.46 11.52 41.58
N SER A 336 -1.65 12.39 42.18
CA SER A 336 -2.19 13.56 42.90
C SER A 336 -2.60 14.66 41.91
N GLU A 337 -3.64 15.42 42.25
CA GLU A 337 -4.17 16.51 41.39
C GLU A 337 -3.09 17.54 41.02
N ALA A 338 -2.07 17.73 41.86
CA ALA A 338 -0.96 18.64 41.62
C ALA A 338 0.01 18.16 40.50
N GLN A 339 0.07 16.85 40.23
CA GLN A 339 0.96 16.27 39.21
C GLN A 339 0.32 16.22 37.81
N LEU A 340 -1.02 16.26 37.72
CA LEU A 340 -1.75 16.14 36.46
C LEU A 340 -1.41 17.23 35.42
N PRO A 341 -1.26 18.52 35.77
CA PRO A 341 -0.91 19.55 34.81
C PRO A 341 0.49 19.34 34.22
N ALA A 342 1.45 18.90 35.05
CA ALA A 342 2.82 18.65 34.60
C ALA A 342 2.88 17.44 33.65
N LEU A 343 2.19 16.35 33.99
CA LEU A 343 2.09 15.17 33.13
C LEU A 343 1.39 15.46 31.80
N SER A 344 0.28 16.20 31.83
CA SER A 344 -0.44 16.63 30.62
C SER A 344 0.45 17.49 29.72
N THR A 345 1.25 18.38 30.31
CA THR A 345 2.21 19.21 29.58
C THR A 345 3.31 18.36 28.91
N LEU A 346 3.87 17.39 29.63
CA LEU A 346 4.88 16.47 29.11
C LEU A 346 4.32 15.60 27.98
N LEU A 347 3.10 15.07 28.14
CA LEU A 347 2.43 14.27 27.12
C LEU A 347 2.14 15.10 25.86
N GLY A 348 1.67 16.34 26.02
CA GLY A 348 1.44 17.25 24.90
C GLY A 348 2.74 17.65 24.18
N ALA A 349 3.82 17.86 24.93
CA ALA A 349 5.14 18.11 24.35
C ALA A 349 5.67 16.88 23.58
N PHE A 350 5.48 15.67 24.12
CA PHE A 350 5.81 14.43 23.44
C PHE A 350 5.01 14.25 22.15
N ASP A 351 3.68 14.41 22.20
CA ASP A 351 2.80 14.30 21.02
C ASP A 351 3.22 15.29 19.92
N THR A 352 3.51 16.53 20.31
CA THR A 352 3.95 17.58 19.38
C THR A 352 5.31 17.26 18.77
N ALA A 353 6.27 16.77 19.58
CA ALA A 353 7.60 16.41 19.09
C ALA A 353 7.51 15.24 18.11
N TRP A 354 6.75 14.20 18.47
CA TRP A 354 6.56 13.03 17.62
C TRP A 354 5.86 13.37 16.30
N ARG A 355 4.78 14.16 16.31
CA ARG A 355 4.11 14.59 15.07
C ARG A 355 5.02 15.39 14.15
N LYS A 356 5.94 16.19 14.70
CA LYS A 356 6.94 16.92 13.90
C LYS A 356 7.97 15.97 13.29
N GLU A 357 8.43 14.98 14.04
CA GLU A 357 9.33 13.94 13.54
C GLU A 357 8.67 13.10 12.44
N ASP A 358 7.40 12.71 12.65
CA ASP A 358 6.59 12.00 11.66
C ASP A 358 6.42 12.80 10.37
N LEU A 359 6.06 14.07 10.49
CA LEU A 359 5.97 14.97 9.34
C LEU A 359 7.31 15.10 8.62
N ALA A 360 8.42 15.26 9.34
CA ALA A 360 9.75 15.36 8.74
C ALA A 360 10.09 14.10 7.93
N ARG A 361 9.84 12.91 8.49
CA ARG A 361 10.05 11.62 7.82
C ARG A 361 9.22 11.49 6.54
N ARG A 362 7.94 11.87 6.59
CA ARG A 362 7.06 11.87 5.41
C ARG A 362 7.52 12.86 4.34
N LEU A 363 7.92 14.07 4.74
CA LEU A 363 8.47 15.06 3.81
C LEU A 363 9.76 14.58 3.14
N GLU A 364 10.63 13.87 3.85
CA GLU A 364 11.82 13.24 3.27
C GLU A 364 11.44 12.20 2.20
N GLN A 365 10.47 11.34 2.48
CA GLN A 365 9.95 10.36 1.50
C GLN A 365 9.36 11.05 0.27
N TYR A 366 8.52 12.09 0.48
CA TYR A 366 7.96 12.89 -0.60
C TYR A 366 9.02 13.56 -1.46
N LEU A 367 10.08 14.07 -0.83
CA LEU A 367 11.18 14.70 -1.52
C LEU A 367 11.97 13.68 -2.37
N VAL A 368 12.15 12.44 -1.90
CA VAL A 368 12.74 11.35 -2.71
C VAL A 368 11.87 11.07 -3.94
N VAL A 369 10.57 10.90 -3.76
CA VAL A 369 9.62 10.64 -4.87
C VAL A 369 9.60 11.80 -5.86
N ALA A 370 9.54 13.04 -5.37
CA ALA A 370 9.54 14.24 -6.19
C ALA A 370 10.83 14.41 -6.99
N ARG A 371 12.00 14.11 -6.39
CA ARG A 371 13.29 14.08 -7.10
C ARG A 371 13.29 13.01 -8.19
N GLY A 372 12.72 11.83 -7.93
CA GLY A 372 12.56 10.77 -8.94
C GLY A 372 11.70 11.23 -10.12
N GLY A 373 10.56 11.87 -9.85
CA GLY A 373 9.69 12.44 -10.88
C GLY A 373 10.36 13.56 -11.68
N GLN A 374 11.07 14.48 -11.00
CA GLN A 374 11.85 15.52 -11.65
C GLN A 374 12.95 14.93 -12.55
N GLN A 375 13.69 13.92 -12.08
CA GLN A 375 14.73 13.27 -12.87
C GLN A 375 14.15 12.60 -14.11
N ARG A 376 13.02 11.91 -14.00
CA ARG A 376 12.29 11.36 -15.16
C ARG A 376 11.92 12.48 -16.13
N ALA A 377 11.25 13.53 -15.66
CA ALA A 377 10.85 14.66 -16.50
C ALA A 377 12.04 15.31 -17.23
N GLN A 378 13.18 15.46 -16.55
CA GLN A 378 14.41 15.97 -17.15
C GLN A 378 14.95 15.04 -18.24
N LEU A 379 14.94 13.71 -18.02
CA LEU A 379 15.33 12.73 -19.03
C LEU A 379 14.40 12.76 -20.25
N HIS A 380 13.09 12.93 -20.03
CA HIS A 380 12.11 13.06 -21.12
C HIS A 380 12.34 14.34 -21.93
N LEU A 381 12.56 15.47 -21.26
CA LEU A 381 12.86 16.73 -21.91
C LEU A 381 14.16 16.65 -22.72
N ALA A 382 15.23 16.12 -22.13
CA ALA A 382 16.51 15.94 -22.79
C ALA A 382 16.37 15.03 -24.03
N ARG A 383 15.64 13.92 -23.91
CA ARG A 383 15.34 13.04 -25.05
C ARG A 383 14.59 13.79 -26.15
N TYR A 384 13.54 14.53 -25.81
CA TYR A 384 12.75 15.29 -26.79
C TYR A 384 13.61 16.35 -27.51
N GLN A 385 14.45 17.06 -26.76
CA GLN A 385 15.38 18.05 -27.31
C GLN A 385 16.40 17.42 -28.26
N TRP A 386 16.98 16.27 -27.90
CA TRP A 386 17.91 15.55 -28.77
C TRP A 386 17.26 14.99 -30.04
N LEU A 387 16.02 14.55 -29.92
CA LEU A 387 15.28 13.93 -31.01
C LEU A 387 14.84 14.94 -32.07
N ASN A 388 14.55 16.17 -31.63
CA ASN A 388 14.06 17.26 -32.47
C ASN A 388 15.09 18.39 -32.61
N GLU A 389 16.37 18.12 -32.35
CA GLU A 389 17.45 19.11 -32.35
C GLU A 389 17.45 19.91 -33.67
N ASP A 390 17.33 19.23 -34.81
CA ASP A 390 17.30 19.85 -36.14
C ASP A 390 16.10 20.79 -36.34
N LEU A 391 14.89 20.39 -35.88
CA LEU A 391 13.67 21.20 -35.97
C LEU A 391 13.72 22.41 -35.03
N LEU A 392 14.25 22.21 -33.81
CA LEU A 392 14.39 23.27 -32.80
C LEU A 392 15.43 24.32 -33.22
N MET A 393 16.52 23.88 -33.86
CA MET A 393 17.54 24.77 -34.43
C MET A 393 17.01 25.59 -35.61
N GLN A 394 16.16 25.00 -36.46
CA GLN A 394 15.51 25.70 -37.58
C GLN A 394 14.46 26.73 -37.12
N GLY A 395 13.76 26.44 -36.01
CA GLY A 395 12.74 27.34 -35.45
C GLY A 395 13.29 28.56 -34.69
N ASN A 396 14.62 28.74 -34.61
CA ASN A 396 15.28 29.79 -33.83
C ASN A 396 14.80 29.88 -32.36
N ILE A 397 14.37 28.74 -31.79
CA ILE A 397 13.92 28.61 -30.39
C ILE A 397 15.14 28.43 -29.46
N GLY A 398 16.26 29.08 -29.79
CA GLY A 398 17.57 28.90 -29.15
C GLY A 398 17.60 29.26 -27.66
N ALA A 399 16.60 29.98 -27.15
CA ALA A 399 16.51 30.39 -25.74
C ALA A 399 15.94 29.32 -24.79
N LEU A 400 15.39 28.21 -25.29
CA LEU A 400 14.96 27.06 -24.46
C LEU A 400 16.02 25.96 -24.35
N GLN A 401 17.23 26.20 -24.87
CA GLN A 401 18.40 25.39 -24.57
C GLN A 401 18.78 25.62 -23.11
N SER A 402 18.18 24.85 -22.20
CA SER A 402 18.65 24.75 -20.83
C SER A 402 20.16 24.47 -20.86
N PRO A 403 20.99 25.21 -20.12
CA PRO A 403 22.45 25.03 -20.11
C PRO A 403 22.90 23.65 -19.61
N SER A 404 21.98 22.79 -19.17
CA SER A 404 22.26 21.44 -18.68
C SER A 404 22.24 20.33 -19.75
N VAL A 405 21.78 20.59 -20.98
CA VAL A 405 21.65 19.53 -22.00
C VAL A 405 22.80 19.62 -23.01
N SER A 406 23.75 18.69 -22.90
CA SER A 406 24.86 18.55 -23.85
C SER A 406 24.34 18.28 -25.27
N SER A 407 24.93 18.91 -26.28
CA SER A 407 24.55 18.68 -27.68
C SER A 407 24.68 17.21 -28.07
N ARG A 408 23.87 16.75 -29.03
CA ARG A 408 23.95 15.35 -29.53
C ARG A 408 25.36 15.04 -30.04
N ALA A 409 26.01 16.01 -30.67
CA ALA A 409 27.40 15.88 -31.15
C ALA A 409 28.38 15.62 -29.99
N THR A 410 28.25 16.36 -28.89
CA THR A 410 29.10 16.21 -27.70
C THR A 410 28.92 14.82 -27.09
N VAL A 411 27.69 14.36 -26.88
CA VAL A 411 27.44 13.03 -26.29
C VAL A 411 27.86 11.90 -27.23
N MET A 412 27.61 12.01 -28.53
CA MET A 412 28.08 11.02 -29.50
C MET A 412 29.61 11.00 -29.62
N SER A 413 30.29 12.10 -29.30
CA SER A 413 31.75 12.14 -29.20
C SER A 413 32.24 11.44 -27.93
N GLU A 414 31.57 11.65 -26.79
CA GLU A 414 31.89 10.97 -25.51
C GLU A 414 31.61 9.47 -25.58
N ILE A 415 30.49 9.03 -26.16
CA ILE A 415 30.20 7.61 -26.39
C ILE A 415 31.26 6.98 -27.31
N ARG A 416 31.72 7.72 -28.33
CA ARG A 416 32.81 7.25 -29.19
C ARG A 416 34.13 7.13 -28.42
N LYS A 417 34.46 8.06 -27.53
CA LYS A 417 35.64 7.98 -26.66
C LYS A 417 35.56 6.80 -25.69
N VAL A 418 34.41 6.57 -25.05
CA VAL A 418 34.20 5.44 -24.13
C VAL A 418 34.32 4.10 -24.86
N LYS A 419 33.74 3.98 -26.07
CA LYS A 419 33.94 2.78 -26.92
C LYS A 419 35.40 2.59 -27.32
N HIS A 420 36.13 3.66 -27.62
CA HIS A 420 37.56 3.58 -27.95
C HIS A 420 38.40 3.12 -26.74
N ASN A 421 38.11 3.62 -25.55
CA ASN A 421 38.81 3.24 -24.32
C ASN A 421 38.53 1.78 -23.91
N ASN A 422 37.28 1.30 -24.06
CA ASN A 422 36.95 -0.10 -23.79
C ASN A 422 37.57 -1.06 -24.82
N VAL A 423 37.74 -0.64 -26.08
CA VAL A 423 38.47 -1.43 -27.10
C VAL A 423 39.98 -1.43 -26.83
N GLN A 424 40.56 -0.33 -26.33
CA GLN A 424 41.97 -0.30 -25.94
C GLN A 424 42.29 -1.18 -24.72
N LEU A 425 41.37 -1.28 -23.75
CA LEU A 425 41.50 -2.21 -22.61
C LEU A 425 41.45 -3.68 -23.03
N ILE A 426 40.71 -4.02 -24.08
CA ILE A 426 40.64 -5.39 -24.62
C ILE A 426 41.89 -5.74 -25.45
N ILE A 427 42.58 -4.75 -26.02
CA ILE A 427 43.82 -4.95 -26.81
C ILE A 427 45.09 -4.91 -25.92
N SER A 428 44.95 -4.54 -24.64
CA SER A 428 46.06 -4.47 -23.66
C SER A 428 46.03 -5.55 -22.57
N THR A 429 45.20 -6.58 -22.76
CA THR A 429 45.24 -7.89 -22.07
C THR A 429 45.47 -8.97 -23.11
#